data_AF-A0A1M8A0R4-F1
#
_entry.id   AF-A0A1M8A0R4-F1
#
_cell.length_a   1.000
_cell.length_b   1.000
_cell.length_c   1.000
_cell.angle_alpha   90.00
_cell.angle_beta   90.00
_cell.angle_gamma   90.00
#
_symmetry.space_group_name_H-M   'P 1'
#
loop_
_entity.id
_entity.type
_entity.pdbx_description
1 polymer ?
#
loop_
_entity_poly.entity_id
_entity_poly.type
_entity_poly.pdbx_seq_one_letter_code
_entity_poly.pdbx_strand_id
1 'polypeptide(L)'
;MSDEVLDVVREHHEQSAHIDEGIGRYTAYTMRLKTLITTGSRYIAYSSEVGEAIRPLARPIVVTAAYAISWAYIFGDVGYTCWQASKGMDKDSPTRTTDLAWIAARRGTFQTLASLYLPALTIHSIVRFSGPVFAKFRSVRVRALGPSVLGLFTIPLLPLLFDHPVETAVENVFDSIEFHIAAWKGDKMAQKSLDEGSLLRGYYLTTPQDESENGVSTHLAGQLAVLGLGVDMVCLPRMHRLIARHASRLTPLVRPAAVAAPRCAPAAPADDAPASSPVLAMAARHFARRVLTPSEELVYQRVAPGLSHDACMRYLATRWACKEAAYKAVYPHLCPLATQIAVLRRDDMPKPSLCLERTPHTVWRGADGMPADALAESIRFHLSISHDGDYVVASVLAEQP
;
A
#
# COMPACT_ATOMS: atom_id res chain seq x y z
N MET A 1 -17.57 -28.00 -43.84
CA MET A 1 -16.76 -26.77 -43.70
C MET A 1 -17.08 -26.00 -42.43
N SER A 2 -18.32 -25.95 -41.92
CA SER A 2 -18.64 -25.30 -40.64
C SER A 2 -18.11 -26.08 -39.43
N ASP A 3 -18.25 -27.40 -39.44
CA ASP A 3 -18.02 -28.23 -38.26
C ASP A 3 -16.52 -28.43 -37.98
N GLU A 4 -15.72 -28.52 -39.05
CA GLU A 4 -14.26 -28.61 -38.99
C GLU A 4 -13.62 -27.32 -38.46
N VAL A 5 -14.21 -26.16 -38.74
CA VAL A 5 -13.76 -24.87 -38.18
C VAL A 5 -14.12 -24.76 -36.70
N LEU A 6 -15.28 -25.28 -36.29
CA LEU A 6 -15.68 -25.32 -34.88
C LEU A 6 -14.78 -26.23 -34.05
N ASP A 7 -14.39 -27.39 -34.59
CA ASP A 7 -13.48 -28.31 -33.90
C ASP A 7 -12.06 -27.72 -33.76
N VAL A 8 -11.55 -27.05 -34.79
CA VAL A 8 -10.24 -26.35 -34.73
C VAL A 8 -10.27 -25.20 -33.71
N VAL A 9 -11.36 -24.44 -33.64
CA VAL A 9 -11.52 -23.36 -32.64
C VAL A 9 -11.60 -23.92 -31.22
N ARG A 10 -12.25 -25.08 -31.05
CA ARG A 10 -12.37 -25.76 -29.76
C ARG A 10 -11.02 -26.32 -29.30
N GLU A 11 -10.28 -26.95 -30.19
CA GLU A 11 -8.94 -27.46 -29.93
C GLU A 11 -7.95 -26.34 -29.60
N HIS A 12 -8.04 -25.20 -30.29
CA HIS A 12 -7.27 -24.00 -29.96
C HIS A 12 -7.64 -23.44 -28.57
N HIS A 13 -8.92 -23.44 -28.20
CA HIS A 13 -9.37 -23.00 -26.88
C HIS A 13 -8.86 -23.92 -25.76
N GLU A 14 -8.88 -25.23 -25.97
CA GLU A 14 -8.38 -26.22 -25.00
C GLU A 14 -6.85 -26.11 -24.83
N GLN A 15 -6.11 -25.89 -25.92
CA GLN A 15 -4.66 -25.65 -25.87
C GLN A 15 -4.31 -24.33 -25.20
N SER A 16 -5.04 -23.24 -25.48
CA SER A 16 -4.83 -21.93 -24.83
C SER A 16 -5.18 -21.96 -23.34
N ALA A 17 -6.26 -22.65 -22.95
CA ALA A 17 -6.65 -22.80 -21.55
C ALA A 17 -5.57 -23.53 -20.72
N HIS A 18 -4.93 -24.56 -21.29
CA HIS A 18 -3.88 -25.30 -20.60
C HIS A 18 -2.59 -24.47 -20.38
N ILE A 19 -2.25 -23.57 -21.32
CA ILE A 19 -1.09 -22.67 -21.19
C ILE A 19 -1.33 -21.61 -20.10
N ASP A 20 -2.53 -21.02 -20.06
CA ASP A 20 -2.89 -20.00 -19.07
C ASP A 20 -3.02 -20.56 -17.65
N GLU A 21 -3.52 -21.80 -17.50
CA GLU A 21 -3.57 -22.46 -16.19
C GLU A 21 -2.19 -22.75 -15.59
N GLY A 22 -1.20 -23.08 -16.43
CA GLY A 22 0.18 -23.28 -16.01
C GLY A 22 0.83 -21.98 -15.58
N ILE A 23 0.83 -20.97 -16.46
CA ILE A 23 1.48 -19.68 -16.22
C ILE A 23 0.80 -18.93 -15.06
N GLY A 24 -0.53 -18.98 -14.93
CA GLY A 24 -1.28 -18.39 -13.81
C GLY A 24 -0.92 -18.97 -12.43
N ARG A 25 -0.66 -20.29 -12.36
CA ARG A 25 -0.22 -20.93 -11.11
C ARG A 25 1.22 -20.59 -10.79
N TYR A 26 2.13 -20.68 -11.76
CA TYR A 26 3.54 -20.30 -11.56
C TYR A 26 3.68 -18.81 -11.21
N THR A 27 2.90 -17.93 -11.82
CA THR A 27 2.87 -16.50 -11.46
C THR A 27 2.32 -16.28 -10.05
N ALA A 28 1.31 -17.03 -9.62
CA ALA A 28 0.84 -16.99 -8.23
C ALA A 28 1.91 -17.49 -7.24
N TYR A 29 2.66 -18.55 -7.57
CA TYR A 29 3.77 -19.04 -6.75
C TYR A 29 4.93 -18.05 -6.73
N THR A 30 5.30 -17.43 -7.86
CA THR A 30 6.37 -16.44 -7.91
C THR A 30 5.98 -15.16 -7.19
N MET A 31 4.71 -14.73 -7.24
CA MET A 31 4.22 -13.60 -6.45
C MET A 31 4.25 -13.91 -4.95
N ARG A 32 3.82 -15.10 -4.52
CA ARG A 32 3.91 -15.51 -3.11
C ARG A 32 5.35 -15.64 -2.64
N LEU A 33 6.23 -16.19 -3.48
CA LEU A 33 7.66 -16.30 -3.21
C LEU A 33 8.29 -14.90 -3.13
N LYS A 34 7.94 -13.99 -4.04
CA LYS A 34 8.35 -12.59 -4.00
C LYS A 34 7.86 -11.92 -2.72
N THR A 35 6.61 -12.12 -2.31
CA THR A 35 6.09 -11.61 -1.03
C THR A 35 6.87 -12.17 0.15
N LEU A 36 7.09 -13.49 0.21
CA LEU A 36 7.86 -14.12 1.29
C LEU A 36 9.31 -13.66 1.32
N ILE A 37 9.96 -13.48 0.16
CA ILE A 37 11.32 -12.96 0.06
C ILE A 37 11.35 -11.49 0.46
N THR A 38 10.42 -10.66 -0.02
CA THR A 38 10.39 -9.22 0.31
C THR A 38 10.03 -8.97 1.78
N THR A 39 9.12 -9.74 2.36
CA THR A 39 8.81 -9.68 3.80
C THR A 39 9.91 -10.32 4.64
N GLY A 40 10.52 -11.40 4.13
CA GLY A 40 11.54 -12.18 4.81
C GLY A 40 12.95 -11.60 4.71
N SER A 41 13.23 -10.76 3.71
CA SER A 41 14.58 -10.26 3.43
C SER A 41 15.13 -9.43 4.58
N ARG A 42 14.25 -8.69 5.28
CA ARG A 42 14.64 -7.96 6.50
C ARG A 42 15.17 -8.90 7.58
N TYR A 43 14.60 -10.09 7.72
CA TYR A 43 15.04 -11.08 8.71
C TYR A 43 16.39 -11.73 8.37
N ILE A 44 16.84 -11.67 7.11
CA ILE A 44 18.17 -12.17 6.69
C ILE A 44 19.29 -11.40 7.39
N ALA A 45 19.10 -10.10 7.63
CA ALA A 45 20.08 -9.28 8.35
C ALA A 45 20.29 -9.73 9.80
N TYR A 46 19.29 -10.37 10.42
CA TYR A 46 19.36 -10.91 11.79
C TYR A 46 20.01 -12.29 11.88
N SER A 47 20.55 -12.82 10.76
CA SER A 47 21.24 -14.11 10.76
C SER A 47 22.39 -14.16 11.77
N SER A 48 23.18 -13.07 11.88
CA SER A 48 24.21 -12.90 12.91
C SER A 48 23.71 -13.13 14.32
N GLU A 49 22.52 -12.61 14.65
CA GLU A 49 21.92 -12.71 15.98
C GLU A 49 21.42 -14.13 16.29
N VAL A 50 20.89 -14.80 15.28
CA VAL A 50 20.55 -16.23 15.38
C VAL A 50 21.82 -17.04 15.65
N GLY A 51 22.90 -16.75 14.91
CA GLY A 51 24.21 -17.38 15.08
C GLY A 51 24.77 -17.20 16.49
N GLU A 52 24.64 -15.99 17.06
CA GLU A 52 25.09 -15.68 18.42
C GLU A 52 24.23 -16.37 19.49
N ALA A 53 22.91 -16.42 19.30
CA ALA A 53 21.99 -17.11 20.21
C ALA A 53 22.27 -18.62 20.30
N ILE A 54 22.68 -19.24 19.19
CA ILE A 54 23.02 -20.68 19.12
C ILE A 54 24.50 -20.99 19.38
N ARG A 55 25.32 -20.00 19.76
CA ARG A 55 26.74 -20.18 20.09
C ARG A 55 27.02 -21.36 21.05
N PRO A 56 26.17 -21.69 22.04
CA PRO A 56 26.37 -22.87 22.89
C PRO A 56 26.28 -24.23 22.16
N LEU A 57 25.63 -24.29 21.00
CA LEU A 57 25.39 -25.53 20.24
C LEU A 57 26.09 -25.55 18.87
N ALA A 58 26.49 -24.38 18.36
CA ALA A 58 27.03 -24.23 17.02
C ALA A 58 28.55 -24.23 17.01
N ARG A 59 29.14 -24.74 15.92
CA ARG A 59 30.57 -24.60 15.66
C ARG A 59 30.90 -23.13 15.32
N PRO A 60 32.08 -22.61 15.68
CA PRO A 60 32.44 -21.20 15.44
C PRO A 60 32.25 -20.73 13.98
N ILE A 61 32.51 -21.62 13.01
CA ILE A 61 32.34 -21.34 11.57
C ILE A 61 30.89 -20.96 11.23
N VAL A 62 29.91 -21.55 11.92
CA VAL A 62 28.48 -21.24 11.67
C VAL A 62 28.17 -19.81 12.11
N VAL A 63 28.73 -19.38 13.24
CA VAL A 63 28.56 -18.00 13.73
C VAL A 63 29.24 -17.02 12.77
N THR A 64 30.45 -17.31 12.32
CA THR A 64 31.16 -16.48 11.33
C THR A 64 30.42 -16.41 10.00
N ALA A 65 29.86 -17.52 9.52
CA ALA A 65 29.05 -17.55 8.31
C ALA A 65 27.76 -16.72 8.46
N ALA A 66 27.12 -16.76 9.62
CA ALA A 66 25.94 -15.96 9.91
C ALA A 66 26.24 -14.45 9.85
N TYR A 67 27.38 -14.01 10.42
CA TYR A 67 27.85 -12.64 10.28
C TYR A 67 28.15 -12.27 8.82
N ALA A 68 28.78 -13.17 8.06
CA ALA A 68 29.06 -12.93 6.65
C ALA A 68 27.77 -12.72 5.83
N ILE A 69 26.71 -13.48 6.11
CA ILE A 69 25.40 -13.33 5.47
C ILE A 69 24.79 -11.96 5.80
N SER A 70 24.81 -11.54 7.08
CA SER A 70 24.29 -10.24 7.50
C SER A 70 25.04 -9.07 6.84
N TRP A 71 26.37 -9.13 6.78
CA TRP A 71 27.17 -8.12 6.08
C TRP A 71 26.91 -8.10 4.57
N ALA A 72 26.83 -9.27 3.94
CA ALA A 72 26.52 -9.38 2.52
C ALA A 72 25.15 -8.76 2.19
N TYR A 73 24.15 -8.92 3.07
CA TYR A 73 22.86 -8.26 2.93
C TYR A 73 22.97 -6.73 2.95
N ILE A 74 23.69 -6.16 3.93
CA ILE A 74 23.87 -4.71 4.02
C ILE A 74 24.61 -4.17 2.79
N PHE A 75 25.74 -4.78 2.42
CA PHE A 75 26.49 -4.36 1.25
C PHE A 75 25.67 -4.50 -0.02
N GLY A 76 24.83 -5.53 -0.12
CA GLY A 76 23.86 -5.70 -1.19
C GLY A 76 22.83 -4.59 -1.26
N ASP A 77 22.18 -4.23 -0.15
CA ASP A 77 21.16 -3.14 -0.11
C ASP A 77 21.79 -1.78 -0.44
N VAL A 78 22.91 -1.45 0.19
CA VAL A 78 23.63 -0.19 -0.06
C VAL A 78 24.16 -0.15 -1.49
N GLY A 79 24.75 -1.24 -1.99
CA GLY A 79 25.26 -1.32 -3.36
C GLY A 79 24.15 -1.21 -4.41
N TYR A 80 23.02 -1.90 -4.20
CA TYR A 80 21.87 -1.84 -5.10
C TYR A 80 21.24 -0.45 -5.14
N THR A 81 21.07 0.20 -3.98
CA THR A 81 20.52 1.56 -3.90
C THR A 81 21.46 2.59 -4.53
N CYS A 82 22.77 2.50 -4.29
CA CYS A 82 23.76 3.35 -4.97
C CYS A 82 23.78 3.11 -6.48
N TRP A 83 23.70 1.85 -6.94
CA TRP A 83 23.60 1.53 -8.37
C TRP A 83 22.34 2.11 -9.00
N GLN A 84 21.21 2.03 -8.31
CA GLN A 84 19.95 2.58 -8.77
C GLN A 84 19.99 4.11 -8.81
N ALA A 85 20.52 4.77 -7.77
CA ALA A 85 20.72 6.22 -7.73
C ALA A 85 21.68 6.69 -8.85
N SER A 86 22.73 5.92 -9.10
CA SER A 86 23.73 6.21 -10.11
C SER A 86 23.18 6.22 -11.55
N LYS A 87 22.07 5.53 -11.82
CA LYS A 87 21.38 5.56 -13.13
C LYS A 87 20.58 6.84 -13.35
N GLY A 88 20.11 7.49 -12.29
CA GLY A 88 19.32 8.72 -12.36
C GLY A 88 20.17 10.00 -12.27
N MET A 89 21.45 9.88 -11.96
CA MET A 89 22.38 11.02 -11.91
C MET A 89 23.11 11.21 -13.24
N ASP A 90 23.34 12.47 -13.61
CA ASP A 90 24.20 12.82 -14.74
C ASP A 90 25.60 12.27 -14.58
N LYS A 91 26.16 11.75 -15.68
CA LYS A 91 27.50 11.16 -15.68
C LYS A 91 28.61 12.19 -15.57
N ASP A 92 28.34 13.41 -16.00
CA ASP A 92 29.33 14.48 -16.13
C ASP A 92 29.31 15.47 -14.95
N SER A 93 28.47 15.24 -13.93
CA SER A 93 28.40 16.13 -12.77
C SER A 93 29.60 15.92 -11.82
N PRO A 94 30.25 17.00 -11.35
CA PRO A 94 31.42 16.90 -10.48
C PRO A 94 31.09 16.42 -9.05
N THR A 95 29.81 16.49 -8.64
CA THR A 95 29.34 16.08 -7.30
C THR A 95 28.85 14.64 -7.24
N ARG A 96 28.79 13.92 -8.36
CA ARG A 96 28.25 12.55 -8.44
C ARG A 96 28.83 11.60 -7.38
N THR A 97 30.14 11.65 -7.19
CA THR A 97 30.84 10.76 -6.24
C THR A 97 30.53 11.13 -4.80
N THR A 98 30.40 12.42 -4.49
CA THR A 98 30.03 12.89 -3.15
C THR A 98 28.59 12.57 -2.84
N ASP A 99 27.69 12.71 -3.81
CA ASP A 99 26.26 12.46 -3.64
C ASP A 99 25.99 10.95 -3.46
N LEU A 100 26.65 10.10 -4.25
CA LEU A 100 26.60 8.65 -4.06
C LEU A 100 27.22 8.21 -2.74
N ALA A 101 28.34 8.81 -2.33
CA ALA A 101 28.95 8.53 -1.04
C ALA A 101 28.04 8.94 0.12
N TRP A 102 27.33 10.06 -0.01
CA TRP A 102 26.35 10.53 0.98
C TRP A 102 25.17 9.58 1.11
N ILE A 103 24.60 9.14 -0.02
CA ILE A 103 23.53 8.13 -0.05
C ILE A 103 24.02 6.83 0.59
N ALA A 104 25.23 6.38 0.25
CA ALA A 104 25.82 5.18 0.82
C ALA A 104 26.00 5.28 2.34
N ALA A 105 26.48 6.43 2.82
CA ALA A 105 26.70 6.68 4.25
C ALA A 105 25.38 6.72 5.02
N ARG A 106 24.37 7.45 4.54
CA ARG A 106 23.05 7.56 5.18
C ARG A 106 22.35 6.19 5.21
N ARG A 107 22.35 5.47 4.09
CA ARG A 107 21.76 4.12 3.99
C ARG A 107 22.53 3.10 4.83
N GLY A 108 23.85 3.12 4.77
CA GLY A 108 24.72 2.19 5.49
C GLY A 108 24.63 2.36 7.01
N THR A 109 24.60 3.59 7.51
CA THR A 109 24.43 3.87 8.95
C THR A 109 23.07 3.42 9.45
N PHE A 110 21.99 3.73 8.72
CA PHE A 110 20.66 3.23 9.05
C PHE A 110 20.63 1.68 9.09
N GLN A 111 21.09 1.03 8.02
CA GLN A 111 21.04 -0.43 7.92
C GLN A 111 21.88 -1.12 8.99
N THR A 112 23.07 -0.61 9.30
CA THR A 112 23.93 -1.18 10.35
C THR A 112 23.34 -0.99 11.75
N LEU A 113 22.76 0.17 12.05
CA LEU A 113 22.14 0.46 13.35
C LEU A 113 20.85 -0.32 13.56
N ALA A 114 19.93 -0.25 12.60
CA ALA A 114 18.61 -0.86 12.68
C ALA A 114 18.66 -2.39 12.56
N SER A 115 19.55 -2.93 11.71
CA SER A 115 19.55 -4.35 11.40
C SER A 115 20.59 -5.19 12.17
N LEU A 116 21.64 -4.58 12.74
CA LEU A 116 22.62 -5.31 13.57
C LEU A 116 22.78 -4.74 14.97
N TYR A 117 23.12 -3.46 15.11
CA TYR A 117 23.60 -2.96 16.40
C TYR A 117 22.52 -2.98 17.50
N LEU A 118 21.37 -2.35 17.26
CA LEU A 118 20.29 -2.28 18.26
C LEU A 118 19.62 -3.63 18.51
N PRO A 119 19.36 -4.47 17.48
CA PRO A 119 18.96 -5.86 17.68
C PRO A 119 19.93 -6.67 18.53
N ALA A 120 21.23 -6.59 18.27
CA ALA A 120 22.24 -7.34 19.01
C ALA A 120 22.25 -6.92 20.49
N LEU A 121 22.22 -5.62 20.75
CA LEU A 121 22.18 -5.09 22.11
C LEU A 121 20.92 -5.52 22.86
N THR A 122 19.76 -5.54 22.20
CA THR A 122 18.51 -5.97 22.84
C THR A 122 18.51 -7.46 23.13
N ILE A 123 18.89 -8.30 22.18
CA ILE A 123 18.97 -9.75 22.38
C ILE A 123 19.98 -10.08 23.46
N HIS A 124 21.17 -9.47 23.42
CA HIS A 124 22.19 -9.64 24.46
C HIS A 124 21.66 -9.23 25.85
N SER A 125 20.96 -8.11 25.94
CA SER A 125 20.35 -7.64 27.19
C SER A 125 19.28 -8.61 27.70
N ILE A 126 18.38 -9.08 26.85
CA ILE A 126 17.32 -10.05 27.19
C ILE A 126 17.93 -11.36 27.69
N VAL A 127 18.93 -11.89 26.99
CA VAL A 127 19.63 -13.12 27.38
C VAL A 127 20.34 -12.93 28.73
N ARG A 128 21.01 -11.80 28.93
CA ARG A 128 21.73 -11.48 30.18
C ARG A 128 20.79 -11.36 31.37
N PHE A 129 19.67 -10.63 31.24
CA PHE A 129 18.72 -10.44 32.33
C PHE A 129 17.85 -11.67 32.60
N SER A 130 17.62 -12.52 31.59
CA SER A 130 16.86 -13.76 31.76
C SER A 130 17.69 -14.91 32.33
N GLY A 131 19.02 -14.90 32.16
CA GLY A 131 19.94 -15.92 32.67
C GLY A 131 19.70 -16.30 34.16
N PRO A 132 19.69 -15.34 35.10
CA PRO A 132 19.42 -15.61 36.52
C PRO A 132 18.04 -16.19 36.81
N VAL A 133 17.04 -15.88 35.97
CA VAL A 133 15.68 -16.41 36.10
C VAL A 133 15.66 -17.88 35.64
N PHE A 134 16.26 -18.18 34.50
CA PHE A 134 16.35 -19.55 33.98
C PHE A 134 17.26 -20.47 34.79
N ALA A 135 18.22 -19.91 35.54
CA ALA A 135 19.08 -20.64 36.48
C ALA A 135 18.30 -21.40 37.57
N LYS A 136 17.10 -20.92 37.94
CA LYS A 136 16.28 -21.48 39.02
C LYS A 136 15.49 -22.74 38.61
N PHE A 137 15.47 -23.10 37.32
CA PHE A 137 14.71 -24.26 36.86
C PHE A 137 15.45 -25.58 37.09
N ARG A 138 14.68 -26.62 37.47
CA ARG A 138 15.18 -27.98 37.71
C ARG A 138 15.74 -28.66 36.46
N SER A 139 15.21 -28.34 35.27
CA SER A 139 15.65 -28.93 34.00
C SER A 139 16.96 -28.31 33.49
N VAL A 140 17.96 -29.15 33.24
CA VAL A 140 19.27 -28.74 32.70
C VAL A 140 19.14 -28.11 31.31
N ARG A 141 18.22 -28.64 30.46
CA ARG A 141 17.99 -28.11 29.11
C ARG A 141 17.37 -26.72 29.14
N VAL A 142 16.41 -26.49 30.03
CA VAL A 142 15.76 -25.17 30.20
C VAL A 142 16.75 -24.16 30.74
N ARG A 143 17.65 -24.58 31.64
CA ARG A 143 18.71 -23.72 32.17
C ARG A 143 19.73 -23.30 31.11
N ALA A 144 20.13 -24.24 30.25
CA ALA A 144 21.14 -24.01 29.23
C ALA A 144 20.61 -23.27 27.99
N LEU A 145 19.38 -23.57 27.56
CA LEU A 145 18.81 -23.04 26.31
C LEU A 145 17.75 -21.97 26.51
N GLY A 146 17.16 -21.86 27.71
CA GLY A 146 16.04 -20.94 27.99
C GLY A 146 16.33 -19.49 27.62
N PRO A 147 17.46 -18.90 28.08
CA PRO A 147 17.81 -17.52 27.73
C PRO A 147 17.96 -17.30 26.22
N SER A 148 18.67 -18.19 25.52
CA SER A 148 18.87 -18.10 24.06
C SER A 148 17.57 -18.22 23.28
N VAL A 149 16.69 -19.15 23.66
CA VAL A 149 15.38 -19.32 23.04
C VAL A 149 14.52 -18.08 23.26
N LEU A 150 14.54 -17.50 24.46
CA LEU A 150 13.82 -16.26 24.74
C LEU A 150 14.32 -15.09 23.87
N GLY A 151 15.63 -14.94 23.72
CA GLY A 151 16.23 -13.96 22.81
C GLY A 151 15.76 -14.13 21.37
N LEU A 152 15.82 -15.37 20.85
CA LEU A 152 15.39 -15.70 19.48
C LEU A 152 13.89 -15.38 19.24
N PHE A 153 13.03 -15.62 20.23
CA PHE A 153 11.60 -15.30 20.14
C PHE A 153 11.29 -13.81 20.02
N THR A 154 12.25 -12.93 20.36
CA THR A 154 12.04 -11.48 20.25
C THR A 154 12.32 -10.92 18.85
N ILE A 155 13.06 -11.65 18.00
CA ILE A 155 13.44 -11.21 16.65
C ILE A 155 12.26 -10.70 15.79
N PRO A 156 11.09 -11.37 15.75
CA PRO A 156 9.96 -10.89 14.95
C PRO A 156 9.46 -9.49 15.34
N LEU A 157 9.69 -9.06 16.59
CA LEU A 157 9.22 -7.79 17.13
C LEU A 157 10.22 -6.64 16.94
N LEU A 158 11.50 -6.93 16.72
CA LEU A 158 12.56 -5.92 16.68
C LEU A 158 12.42 -4.89 15.54
N PRO A 159 12.06 -5.27 14.29
CA PRO A 159 11.87 -4.30 13.22
C PRO A 159 10.76 -3.28 13.53
N LEU A 160 9.68 -3.73 14.18
CA LEU A 160 8.56 -2.87 14.56
C LEU A 160 8.94 -1.87 15.66
N LEU A 161 9.91 -2.23 16.50
CA LEU A 161 10.33 -1.40 17.62
C LEU A 161 11.39 -0.36 17.22
N PHE A 162 12.31 -0.73 16.33
CA PHE A 162 13.50 0.07 16.05
C PHE A 162 13.51 0.76 14.69
N ASP A 163 12.86 0.23 13.64
CA ASP A 163 13.02 0.77 12.27
C ASP A 163 12.70 2.27 12.22
N HIS A 164 11.50 2.68 12.67
CA HIS A 164 11.06 4.07 12.59
C HIS A 164 11.84 5.05 13.50
N PRO A 165 12.07 4.79 14.81
CA PRO A 165 12.80 5.75 15.64
C PRO A 165 14.26 5.90 15.21
N VAL A 166 14.88 4.82 14.69
CA VAL A 166 16.25 4.86 14.20
C VAL A 166 16.33 5.63 12.89
N GLU A 167 15.37 5.44 11.99
CA GLU A 167 15.26 6.18 10.73
C GLU A 167 15.23 7.68 11.01
N THR A 168 14.29 8.13 11.85
CA THR A 168 14.17 9.54 12.23
C THR A 168 15.43 10.06 12.92
N ALA A 169 16.08 9.27 13.78
CA ALA A 169 17.30 9.69 14.45
C ALA A 169 18.49 9.83 13.48
N VAL A 170 18.67 8.85 12.58
CA VAL A 170 19.74 8.88 11.57
C VAL A 170 19.52 10.04 10.60
N GLU A 171 18.30 10.22 10.10
CA GLU A 171 17.95 11.34 9.22
C GLU A 171 18.24 12.68 9.87
N ASN A 172 17.74 12.90 11.10
CA ASN A 172 17.98 14.16 11.81
C ASN A 172 19.47 14.45 12.00
N VAL A 173 20.29 13.44 12.28
CA VAL A 173 21.74 13.61 12.44
C VAL A 173 22.42 13.93 11.12
N PHE A 174 22.10 13.20 10.05
CA PHE A 174 22.68 13.44 8.73
C PHE A 174 22.28 14.80 8.19
N ASP A 175 21.02 15.18 8.33
CA ASP A 175 20.51 16.48 7.90
C ASP A 175 21.19 17.59 8.70
N SER A 176 21.33 17.43 10.03
CA SER A 176 22.09 18.36 10.86
C SER A 176 23.53 18.54 10.36
N ILE A 177 24.21 17.46 9.98
CA ILE A 177 25.58 17.52 9.43
C ILE A 177 25.57 18.25 8.08
N GLU A 178 24.61 17.97 7.21
CA GLU A 178 24.45 18.59 5.90
C GLU A 178 24.25 20.11 6.03
N PHE A 179 23.38 20.53 6.95
CA PHE A 179 23.16 21.94 7.29
C PHE A 179 24.43 22.63 7.79
N HIS A 180 25.19 21.98 8.69
CA HIS A 180 26.44 22.55 9.21
C HIS A 180 27.50 22.70 8.10
N ILE A 181 27.60 21.73 7.20
CA ILE A 181 28.51 21.80 6.05
C ILE A 181 28.09 22.90 5.08
N ALA A 182 26.79 23.03 4.78
CA ALA A 182 26.26 24.08 3.90
C ALA A 182 26.46 25.48 4.50
N ALA A 183 26.24 25.65 5.80
CA ALA A 183 26.49 26.89 6.52
C ALA A 183 27.97 27.27 6.53
N TRP A 184 28.87 26.28 6.65
CA TRP A 184 30.32 26.51 6.58
C TRP A 184 30.79 26.89 5.17
N LYS A 185 30.09 26.40 4.13
CA LYS A 185 30.30 26.80 2.72
C LYS A 185 29.71 28.17 2.36
N GLY A 186 29.04 28.85 3.30
CA GLY A 186 28.57 30.23 3.14
C GLY A 186 27.16 30.38 2.59
N ASP A 187 26.33 29.33 2.64
CA ASP A 187 24.93 29.41 2.20
C ASP A 187 24.07 30.15 3.25
N LYS A 188 23.53 31.31 2.86
CA LYS A 188 22.77 32.20 3.74
C LYS A 188 21.42 31.62 4.15
N MET A 189 20.82 30.75 3.34
CA MET A 189 19.56 30.05 3.65
C MET A 189 19.76 28.98 4.75
N ALA A 190 20.87 28.25 4.68
CA ALA A 190 21.23 27.23 5.66
C ALA A 190 21.58 27.85 7.02
N GLN A 191 22.32 28.96 7.03
CA GLN A 191 22.63 29.71 8.26
C GLN A 191 21.36 30.22 8.96
N LYS A 192 20.42 30.78 8.20
CA LYS A 192 19.15 31.28 8.75
C LYS A 192 18.27 30.14 9.31
N SER A 193 18.29 28.98 8.68
CA SER A 193 17.54 27.80 9.13
C SER A 193 18.11 27.17 10.41
N LEU A 194 19.44 27.25 10.59
CA LEU A 194 20.13 26.84 11.83
C LEU A 194 19.80 27.80 13.00
N ASP A 195 19.80 29.11 12.75
CA ASP A 195 19.52 30.13 13.77
C ASP A 195 18.05 30.13 14.25
N GLU A 196 17.10 29.76 13.37
CA GLU A 196 15.66 29.69 13.70
C GLU A 196 15.26 28.38 14.42
N GLY A 197 16.19 27.44 14.64
CA GLY A 197 15.91 26.16 15.32
C GLY A 197 14.98 25.22 14.55
N SER A 198 14.76 25.46 13.25
CA SER A 198 13.89 24.68 12.36
C SER A 198 14.64 23.45 11.82
N LEU A 199 15.14 22.61 12.72
CA LEU A 199 15.92 21.40 12.37
C LEU A 199 15.07 20.26 11.80
N LEU A 200 13.74 20.42 11.70
CA LEU A 200 12.81 19.31 11.48
C LEU A 200 11.91 19.43 10.25
N ARG A 201 12.14 20.39 9.32
CA ARG A 201 11.19 20.55 8.21
C ARG A 201 11.74 21.05 6.87
N GLY A 202 13.04 21.28 6.76
CA GLY A 202 13.57 22.14 5.69
C GLY A 202 14.18 21.46 4.45
N TYR A 203 14.64 20.20 4.51
CA TYR A 203 15.58 19.70 3.48
C TYR A 203 15.14 18.48 2.66
N TYR A 204 13.93 17.98 2.85
CA TYR A 204 13.34 16.97 1.97
C TYR A 204 12.02 17.42 1.36
N LEU A 205 12.09 18.44 0.50
CA LEU A 205 11.21 18.59 -0.65
C LEU A 205 11.97 19.31 -1.77
N THR A 206 12.84 18.58 -2.46
CA THR A 206 13.20 18.87 -3.84
C THR A 206 12.79 17.68 -4.69
N THR A 207 11.49 17.57 -4.95
CA THR A 207 11.05 17.06 -6.26
C THR A 207 11.57 18.05 -7.32
N PRO A 208 12.22 17.59 -8.39
CA PRO A 208 12.85 18.49 -9.36
C PRO A 208 11.80 19.32 -10.12
N GLN A 209 11.71 20.61 -9.78
CA GLN A 209 11.62 21.72 -10.73
C GLN A 209 13.05 22.29 -10.72
N ASP A 210 13.87 22.29 -11.76
CA ASP A 210 13.65 22.43 -13.19
C ASP A 210 14.69 21.59 -13.95
N GLU A 211 14.29 20.91 -15.03
CA GLU A 211 15.00 21.02 -16.30
C GLU A 211 13.99 20.88 -17.44
N SER A 212 13.83 22.00 -18.14
CA SER A 212 13.16 22.09 -19.42
C SER A 212 14.15 21.63 -20.49
N GLU A 213 13.98 20.42 -21.01
CA GLU A 213 14.36 20.10 -22.40
C GLU A 213 13.48 18.97 -22.95
N ASN A 214 12.26 19.34 -23.31
CA ASN A 214 11.56 18.82 -24.49
C ASN A 214 10.44 19.81 -24.83
N GLY A 215 10.80 20.87 -25.57
CA GLY A 215 9.96 21.74 -26.40
C GLY A 215 8.44 21.77 -26.18
N VAL A 216 7.96 22.06 -24.98
CA VAL A 216 6.55 22.39 -24.73
C VAL A 216 6.47 23.69 -23.93
N SER A 217 5.71 24.64 -24.46
CA SER A 217 5.73 26.06 -24.09
C SER A 217 5.33 26.33 -22.63
N THR A 218 6.16 27.10 -21.93
CA THR A 218 6.09 27.51 -20.51
C THR A 218 4.92 28.41 -20.12
N HIS A 219 3.94 28.64 -21.00
CA HIS A 219 2.72 29.42 -20.69
C HIS A 219 1.57 28.54 -20.14
N LEU A 220 1.72 27.20 -20.15
CA LEU A 220 0.73 26.23 -19.63
C LEU A 220 1.10 25.66 -18.25
N ALA A 221 2.38 25.62 -17.89
CA ALA A 221 2.86 25.08 -16.62
C ALA A 221 2.58 25.99 -15.40
N GLY A 222 2.23 27.27 -15.63
CA GLY A 222 1.88 28.24 -14.60
C GLY A 222 0.41 28.25 -14.17
N GLN A 223 -0.39 27.21 -14.48
CA GLN A 223 -1.84 27.20 -14.20
C GLN A 223 -2.39 25.92 -13.55
N LEU A 224 -1.56 24.95 -13.16
CA LEU A 224 -2.02 23.65 -12.64
C LEU A 224 -1.03 23.07 -11.62
N ALA A 225 -1.28 23.27 -10.32
CA ALA A 225 -0.54 22.58 -9.25
C ALA A 225 -1.18 21.20 -9.01
N VAL A 226 -0.46 20.11 -9.29
CA VAL A 226 -0.98 18.76 -9.01
C VAL A 226 -1.03 18.54 -7.50
N LEU A 227 -2.22 18.28 -6.94
CA LEU A 227 -2.43 18.02 -5.52
C LEU A 227 -2.06 16.56 -5.17
N GLY A 228 -2.41 15.61 -6.03
CA GLY A 228 -2.09 14.20 -5.80
C GLY A 228 -2.69 13.24 -6.82
N LEU A 229 -2.21 12.00 -6.78
CA LEU A 229 -2.65 10.89 -7.62
C LEU A 229 -3.17 9.75 -6.74
N GLY A 230 -4.35 9.24 -7.05
CA GLY A 230 -4.93 8.10 -6.39
C GLY A 230 -5.35 7.02 -7.37
N VAL A 231 -5.05 5.77 -7.03
CA VAL A 231 -5.40 4.59 -7.82
C VAL A 231 -6.14 3.59 -6.94
N ASP A 232 -7.20 2.99 -7.46
CA ASP A 232 -7.94 1.95 -6.76
C ASP A 232 -8.41 0.83 -7.70
N MET A 233 -8.56 -0.38 -7.14
CA MET A 233 -8.99 -1.57 -7.86
C MET A 233 -10.01 -2.38 -7.05
N VAL A 234 -11.11 -2.76 -7.71
CA VAL A 234 -12.20 -3.53 -7.12
C VAL A 234 -12.38 -4.85 -7.87
N CYS A 235 -12.47 -5.94 -7.11
CA CYS A 235 -12.76 -7.29 -7.62
C CYS A 235 -14.24 -7.63 -7.41
N LEU A 236 -14.98 -7.86 -8.50
CA LEU A 236 -16.42 -8.12 -8.50
C LEU A 236 -16.79 -9.36 -7.66
N PRO A 237 -16.16 -10.55 -7.83
CA PRO A 237 -16.47 -11.73 -7.01
C PRO A 237 -16.39 -11.47 -5.49
N ARG A 238 -15.42 -10.66 -5.05
CA ARG A 238 -15.29 -10.28 -3.63
C ARG A 238 -16.46 -9.40 -3.18
N MET A 239 -16.89 -8.47 -4.03
CA MET A 239 -18.03 -7.60 -3.74
C MET A 239 -19.35 -8.38 -3.68
N HIS A 240 -19.56 -9.32 -4.60
CA HIS A 240 -20.70 -10.25 -4.54
C HIS A 240 -20.74 -11.01 -3.21
N ARG A 241 -19.61 -11.57 -2.77
CA ARG A 241 -19.51 -12.26 -1.47
C ARG A 241 -19.84 -11.34 -0.30
N LEU A 242 -19.43 -10.06 -0.35
CA LEU A 242 -19.72 -9.09 0.70
C LEU A 242 -21.23 -8.80 0.79
N ILE A 243 -21.88 -8.56 -0.36
CA ILE A 243 -23.32 -8.29 -0.39
C ILE A 243 -24.13 -9.54 -0.01
N ALA A 244 -23.72 -10.73 -0.46
CA ALA A 244 -24.34 -11.99 -0.05
C ALA A 244 -24.21 -12.24 1.48
N ARG A 245 -23.05 -11.93 2.06
CA ARG A 245 -22.85 -11.97 3.53
C ARG A 245 -23.72 -10.95 4.26
N HIS A 246 -23.95 -9.79 3.68
CA HIS A 246 -24.85 -8.80 4.28
C HIS A 246 -26.32 -9.24 4.16
N ALA A 247 -26.72 -9.77 3.00
CA ALA A 247 -28.05 -10.31 2.76
C ALA A 247 -28.39 -11.45 3.74
N SER A 248 -27.48 -12.42 3.93
CA SER A 248 -27.65 -13.53 4.88
C SER A 248 -27.82 -13.07 6.33
N ARG A 249 -27.24 -11.94 6.73
CA ARG A 249 -27.47 -11.31 8.04
C ARG A 249 -28.85 -10.63 8.15
N LEU A 250 -29.42 -10.17 7.04
CA LEU A 250 -30.74 -9.52 6.99
C LEU A 250 -31.89 -10.52 6.86
N THR A 251 -31.65 -11.71 6.29
CA THR A 251 -32.66 -12.78 6.13
C THR A 251 -33.46 -13.12 7.40
N PRO A 252 -32.87 -13.27 8.61
CA PRO A 252 -33.65 -13.57 9.81
C PRO A 252 -34.55 -12.43 10.29
N LEU A 253 -34.34 -11.19 9.83
CA LEU A 253 -35.16 -10.04 10.17
C LEU A 253 -36.37 -9.87 9.24
N VAL A 254 -36.31 -10.46 8.04
CA VAL A 254 -37.34 -10.29 6.98
C VAL A 254 -38.32 -11.46 6.95
N ARG A 255 -37.94 -12.64 7.44
CA ARG A 255 -38.88 -13.75 7.63
C ARG A 255 -39.67 -13.54 8.94
N PRO A 256 -41.01 -13.35 8.91
CA PRO A 256 -41.79 -13.50 10.14
C PRO A 256 -41.64 -14.94 10.64
N ALA A 257 -41.76 -15.13 11.95
CA ALA A 257 -41.58 -16.38 12.67
C ALA A 257 -42.62 -17.47 12.34
N ALA A 258 -42.74 -17.84 11.06
CA ALA A 258 -43.54 -18.96 10.60
C ALA A 258 -42.62 -19.96 9.87
N VAL A 259 -42.64 -21.18 10.39
CA VAL A 259 -41.94 -22.39 9.93
C VAL A 259 -40.48 -22.49 10.38
N ALA A 260 -40.32 -22.92 11.63
CA ALA A 260 -39.14 -23.62 12.09
C ALA A 260 -38.97 -24.93 11.27
N ALA A 261 -38.09 -24.91 10.27
CA ALA A 261 -37.56 -26.11 9.65
C ALA A 261 -36.15 -26.39 10.21
N PRO A 262 -35.77 -27.66 10.41
CA PRO A 262 -34.62 -28.02 11.23
C PRO A 262 -33.30 -27.58 10.58
N ARG A 263 -32.41 -27.03 11.41
CA ARG A 263 -31.03 -26.69 11.07
C ARG A 263 -30.22 -27.99 10.92
N CYS A 264 -30.06 -28.48 9.70
CA CYS A 264 -28.93 -29.34 9.32
C CYS A 264 -28.88 -29.57 7.81
N ALA A 265 -28.09 -28.78 7.08
CA ALA A 265 -27.49 -29.19 5.81
C ALA A 265 -26.26 -28.32 5.51
N PRO A 266 -25.13 -28.90 5.09
CA PRO A 266 -23.98 -28.13 4.60
C PRO A 266 -24.34 -27.43 3.29
N ALA A 267 -23.87 -26.20 3.12
CA ALA A 267 -24.13 -25.38 1.94
C ALA A 267 -23.57 -26.07 0.68
N ALA A 268 -24.47 -26.51 -0.20
CA ALA A 268 -24.13 -26.96 -1.55
C ALA A 268 -23.63 -25.78 -2.40
N PRO A 269 -22.78 -26.02 -3.41
CA PRO A 269 -22.25 -24.96 -4.26
C PRO A 269 -23.39 -24.35 -5.08
N ALA A 270 -23.46 -23.01 -5.05
CA ALA A 270 -24.48 -22.22 -5.69
C ALA A 270 -24.15 -22.01 -7.16
N ASP A 271 -24.42 -23.01 -7.98
CA ASP A 271 -24.62 -22.83 -9.42
C ASP A 271 -26.09 -23.20 -9.70
N ASP A 272 -26.76 -22.31 -10.43
CA ASP A 272 -28.16 -22.42 -10.92
C ASP A 272 -29.29 -22.14 -9.90
N ALA A 273 -29.59 -20.85 -9.68
CA ALA A 273 -30.95 -20.43 -9.31
C ALA A 273 -31.32 -19.05 -9.92
N PRO A 274 -32.42 -18.98 -10.70
CA PRO A 274 -32.91 -17.75 -11.32
C PRO A 274 -33.72 -16.89 -10.32
N ALA A 275 -33.80 -15.59 -10.59
CA ALA A 275 -34.47 -14.54 -9.81
C ALA A 275 -33.74 -14.12 -8.51
N SER A 276 -33.18 -12.91 -8.54
CA SER A 276 -32.56 -12.22 -7.42
C SER A 276 -33.47 -12.20 -6.18
N SER A 277 -33.04 -12.89 -5.11
CA SER A 277 -33.75 -12.87 -3.83
C SER A 277 -34.02 -11.42 -3.39
N PRO A 278 -35.24 -11.07 -2.92
CA PRO A 278 -35.57 -9.70 -2.49
C PRO A 278 -34.63 -9.19 -1.40
N VAL A 279 -34.06 -10.09 -0.59
CA VAL A 279 -33.09 -9.77 0.45
C VAL A 279 -31.73 -9.37 -0.14
N LEU A 280 -31.30 -10.01 -1.23
CA LEU A 280 -30.07 -9.65 -1.94
C LEU A 280 -30.21 -8.27 -2.59
N ALA A 281 -31.36 -8.00 -3.21
CA ALA A 281 -31.66 -6.66 -3.74
C ALA A 281 -31.68 -5.59 -2.64
N MET A 282 -32.22 -5.91 -1.45
CA MET A 282 -32.20 -5.00 -0.30
C MET A 282 -30.79 -4.75 0.23
N ALA A 283 -29.95 -5.78 0.32
CA ALA A 283 -28.55 -5.65 0.72
C ALA A 283 -27.74 -4.82 -0.29
N ALA A 284 -27.98 -5.01 -1.59
CA ALA A 284 -27.36 -4.20 -2.65
C ALA A 284 -27.80 -2.74 -2.58
N ARG A 285 -29.10 -2.46 -2.33
CA ARG A 285 -29.61 -1.10 -2.08
C ARG A 285 -28.98 -0.46 -0.85
N HIS A 286 -28.77 -1.22 0.23
CA HIS A 286 -28.10 -0.71 1.41
C HIS A 286 -26.65 -0.30 1.13
N PHE A 287 -25.92 -1.10 0.34
CA PHE A 287 -24.59 -0.73 -0.14
C PHE A 287 -24.64 0.51 -1.03
N ALA A 288 -25.54 0.55 -2.01
CA ALA A 288 -25.72 1.69 -2.91
C ALA A 288 -25.93 3.01 -2.15
N ARG A 289 -26.78 3.04 -1.13
CA ARG A 289 -27.04 4.23 -0.30
C ARG A 289 -25.82 4.80 0.42
N ARG A 290 -24.81 3.98 0.72
CA ARG A 290 -23.57 4.43 1.37
C ARG A 290 -22.52 4.90 0.37
N VAL A 291 -22.63 4.43 -0.86
CA VAL A 291 -21.64 4.68 -1.91
C VAL A 291 -22.09 5.83 -2.81
N LEU A 292 -23.32 5.81 -3.28
CA LEU A 292 -23.84 6.76 -4.27
C LEU A 292 -24.20 8.09 -3.63
N THR A 293 -23.97 9.17 -4.37
CA THR A 293 -24.47 10.50 -4.00
C THR A 293 -25.97 10.61 -4.34
N PRO A 294 -26.70 11.63 -3.83
CA PRO A 294 -28.10 11.82 -4.14
C PRO A 294 -28.37 11.93 -5.66
N SER A 295 -27.50 12.62 -6.39
CA SER A 295 -27.58 12.74 -7.84
C SER A 295 -27.37 11.40 -8.56
N GLU A 296 -26.40 10.59 -8.13
CA GLU A 296 -26.14 9.25 -8.69
C GLU A 296 -27.23 8.24 -8.35
N GLU A 297 -27.80 8.31 -7.15
CA GLU A 297 -28.86 7.43 -6.68
C GLU A 297 -30.13 7.59 -7.53
N LEU A 298 -30.48 8.83 -7.92
CA LEU A 298 -31.61 9.08 -8.83
C LEU A 298 -31.39 8.46 -10.22
N VAL A 299 -30.16 8.48 -10.73
CA VAL A 299 -29.81 7.81 -11.99
C VAL A 299 -29.86 6.30 -11.81
N TYR A 300 -29.28 5.79 -10.73
CA TYR A 300 -29.25 4.36 -10.43
C TYR A 300 -30.65 3.79 -10.28
N GLN A 301 -31.58 4.47 -9.60
CA GLN A 301 -32.97 4.01 -9.45
C GLN A 301 -33.73 3.93 -10.78
N ARG A 302 -33.38 4.79 -11.76
CA ARG A 302 -33.96 4.73 -13.10
C ARG A 302 -33.41 3.59 -13.94
N VAL A 303 -32.11 3.30 -13.82
CA VAL A 303 -31.41 2.36 -14.70
C VAL A 303 -31.36 0.94 -14.12
N ALA A 304 -31.27 0.80 -12.79
CA ALA A 304 -31.15 -0.49 -12.11
C ALA A 304 -32.27 -1.51 -12.41
N PRO A 305 -33.56 -1.12 -12.58
CA PRO A 305 -34.61 -2.08 -12.92
C PRO A 305 -34.41 -2.76 -14.28
N GLY A 306 -33.68 -2.13 -15.22
CA GLY A 306 -33.40 -2.67 -16.55
C GLY A 306 -32.04 -3.37 -16.68
N LEU A 307 -31.24 -3.43 -15.61
CA LEU A 307 -29.90 -4.03 -15.61
C LEU A 307 -29.90 -5.42 -14.99
N SER A 308 -29.00 -6.29 -15.49
CA SER A 308 -28.71 -7.56 -14.82
C SER A 308 -28.09 -7.32 -13.44
N HIS A 309 -28.15 -8.31 -12.56
CA HIS A 309 -27.53 -8.22 -11.23
C HIS A 309 -26.04 -7.87 -11.32
N ASP A 310 -25.31 -8.51 -12.22
CA ASP A 310 -23.87 -8.27 -12.41
C ASP A 310 -23.59 -6.88 -13.00
N ALA A 311 -24.47 -6.37 -13.87
CA ALA A 311 -24.34 -5.02 -14.39
C ALA A 311 -24.62 -3.96 -13.31
N CYS A 312 -25.61 -4.19 -12.44
CA CYS A 312 -25.83 -3.38 -11.23
C CYS A 312 -24.62 -3.41 -10.29
N MET A 313 -24.02 -4.59 -10.11
CA MET A 313 -22.83 -4.73 -9.29
C MET A 313 -21.65 -4.01 -9.91
N ARG A 314 -21.37 -4.20 -11.19
CA ARG A 314 -20.33 -3.48 -11.92
C ARG A 314 -20.53 -1.97 -11.83
N TYR A 315 -21.77 -1.50 -11.97
CA TYR A 315 -22.14 -0.10 -11.77
C TYR A 315 -21.66 0.41 -10.39
N LEU A 316 -21.95 -0.32 -9.31
CA LEU A 316 -21.56 0.09 -7.96
C LEU A 316 -20.04 -0.02 -7.73
N ALA A 317 -19.39 -1.08 -8.22
CA ALA A 317 -17.94 -1.27 -8.13
C ALA A 317 -17.18 -0.13 -8.81
N THR A 318 -17.61 0.31 -10.00
CA THR A 318 -16.99 1.43 -10.69
C THR A 318 -17.03 2.70 -9.87
N ARG A 319 -18.17 3.01 -9.25
CA ARG A 319 -18.34 4.23 -8.46
C ARG A 319 -17.51 4.15 -7.19
N TRP A 320 -17.48 2.99 -6.55
CA TRP A 320 -16.63 2.76 -5.39
C TRP A 320 -15.14 2.98 -5.72
N ALA A 321 -14.64 2.34 -6.78
CA ALA A 321 -13.25 2.48 -7.21
C ALA A 321 -12.88 3.95 -7.51
N CYS A 322 -13.75 4.67 -8.21
CA CYS A 322 -13.52 6.09 -8.52
C CYS A 322 -13.44 6.95 -7.25
N LYS A 323 -14.32 6.70 -6.28
CA LYS A 323 -14.40 7.48 -5.04
C LYS A 323 -13.22 7.18 -4.12
N GLU A 324 -12.80 5.92 -4.02
CA GLU A 324 -11.59 5.53 -3.29
C GLU A 324 -10.33 6.11 -3.94
N ALA A 325 -10.23 6.06 -5.27
CA ALA A 325 -9.13 6.70 -5.99
C ALA A 325 -9.11 8.22 -5.76
N ALA A 326 -10.28 8.89 -5.80
CA ALA A 326 -10.37 10.31 -5.50
C ALA A 326 -10.00 10.65 -4.06
N TYR A 327 -10.47 9.87 -3.09
CA TYR A 327 -10.10 10.03 -1.68
C TYR A 327 -8.58 9.94 -1.50
N LYS A 328 -7.93 8.94 -2.09
CA LYS A 328 -6.46 8.79 -2.05
C LYS A 328 -5.71 9.95 -2.71
N ALA A 329 -6.28 10.54 -3.78
CA ALA A 329 -5.66 11.65 -4.50
C ALA A 329 -5.65 12.97 -3.70
N VAL A 330 -6.57 13.13 -2.74
CA VAL A 330 -6.75 14.38 -1.99
C VAL A 330 -6.37 14.29 -0.52
N TYR A 331 -6.29 13.07 0.02
CA TYR A 331 -5.81 12.83 1.38
C TYR A 331 -4.31 13.17 1.48
N PRO A 332 -3.84 13.87 2.53
CA PRO A 332 -4.55 14.25 3.77
C PRO A 332 -5.23 15.64 3.72
N HIS A 333 -5.13 16.37 2.62
CA HIS A 333 -5.59 17.76 2.50
C HIS A 333 -7.11 17.90 2.53
N LEU A 334 -7.83 16.90 2.05
CA LEU A 334 -9.28 16.81 2.10
C LEU A 334 -9.70 15.40 2.49
N CYS A 335 -10.69 15.28 3.37
CA CYS A 335 -11.27 14.02 3.81
C CYS A 335 -12.75 13.91 3.40
N PRO A 336 -13.04 13.79 2.09
CA PRO A 336 -14.41 13.71 1.59
C PRO A 336 -15.06 12.36 1.93
N LEU A 337 -16.36 12.36 2.21
CA LEU A 337 -17.16 11.14 2.30
C LEU A 337 -17.51 10.62 0.90
N ALA A 338 -17.69 9.31 0.74
CA ALA A 338 -18.10 8.71 -0.54
C ALA A 338 -19.40 9.32 -1.11
N THR A 339 -20.34 9.69 -0.24
CA THR A 339 -21.61 10.34 -0.61
C THR A 339 -21.49 11.80 -1.04
N GLN A 340 -20.30 12.40 -0.89
CA GLN A 340 -20.00 13.78 -1.30
C GLN A 340 -19.20 13.83 -2.60
N ILE A 341 -18.75 12.69 -3.13
CA ILE A 341 -17.99 12.59 -4.37
C ILE A 341 -18.90 12.01 -5.45
N ALA A 342 -19.25 12.80 -6.47
CA ALA A 342 -20.13 12.36 -7.55
C ALA A 342 -19.32 12.06 -8.83
N VAL A 343 -19.62 10.93 -9.46
CA VAL A 343 -19.11 10.54 -10.77
C VAL A 343 -20.14 10.94 -11.82
N LEU A 344 -19.86 12.04 -12.52
CA LEU A 344 -20.74 12.60 -13.54
C LEU A 344 -20.31 12.16 -14.93
N ARG A 345 -21.28 11.63 -15.68
CA ARG A 345 -21.18 11.53 -17.13
C ARG A 345 -21.92 12.74 -17.70
N ARG A 346 -21.18 13.71 -18.23
CA ARG A 346 -21.79 14.87 -18.86
C ARG A 346 -22.05 14.55 -20.33
N ASP A 347 -23.19 15.00 -20.87
CA ASP A 347 -23.56 14.73 -22.26
C ASP A 347 -22.67 15.48 -23.26
N ASP A 348 -21.99 16.53 -22.79
CA ASP A 348 -21.04 17.37 -23.55
C ASP A 348 -19.63 16.76 -23.68
N MET A 349 -19.30 15.75 -22.88
CA MET A 349 -17.95 15.19 -22.76
C MET A 349 -17.96 13.66 -22.81
N PRO A 350 -17.20 13.02 -23.72
CA PRO A 350 -17.16 11.56 -23.80
C PRO A 350 -16.51 10.90 -22.57
N LYS A 351 -15.73 11.66 -21.80
CA LYS A 351 -14.95 11.18 -20.64
C LYS A 351 -15.73 11.39 -19.33
N PRO A 352 -15.78 10.39 -18.43
CA PRO A 352 -16.38 10.56 -17.12
C PRO A 352 -15.59 11.59 -16.30
N SER A 353 -16.32 12.43 -15.59
CA SER A 353 -15.78 13.50 -14.74
C SER A 353 -16.13 13.23 -13.28
N LEU A 354 -15.33 13.76 -12.37
CA LEU A 354 -15.53 13.62 -10.94
C LEU A 354 -15.64 14.99 -10.32
N CYS A 355 -16.63 15.18 -9.45
CA CYS A 355 -16.83 16.44 -8.75
C CYS A 355 -17.23 16.21 -7.29
N LEU A 356 -17.00 17.23 -6.49
CA LEU A 356 -17.48 17.28 -5.11
C LEU A 356 -18.89 17.86 -5.10
N GLU A 357 -19.87 17.04 -4.73
CA GLU A 357 -21.28 17.43 -4.67
C GLU A 357 -21.54 18.24 -3.40
N ARG A 358 -21.90 19.51 -3.58
CA ARG A 358 -22.19 20.43 -2.48
C ARG A 358 -23.65 20.32 -2.07
N THR A 359 -23.87 19.86 -0.85
CA THR A 359 -25.17 19.97 -0.15
C THR A 359 -25.11 21.18 0.81
N PRO A 360 -26.19 21.92 1.08
CA PRO A 360 -26.18 23.15 1.90
C PRO A 360 -25.56 23.05 3.31
N HIS A 361 -25.33 21.85 3.82
CA HIS A 361 -24.72 21.58 5.13
C HIS A 361 -23.38 20.83 5.04
N THR A 362 -22.72 20.84 3.87
CA THR A 362 -21.46 20.12 3.65
C THR A 362 -20.30 20.96 4.17
N VAL A 363 -19.56 20.44 5.14
CA VAL A 363 -18.33 21.07 5.65
C VAL A 363 -17.14 20.23 5.19
N TRP A 364 -16.18 20.87 4.54
CA TRP A 364 -14.96 20.21 4.08
C TRP A 364 -13.87 20.32 5.13
N ARG A 365 -13.19 19.22 5.42
CA ARG A 365 -12.11 19.18 6.42
C ARG A 365 -10.91 18.41 5.89
N GLY A 366 -9.72 18.85 6.28
CA GLY A 366 -8.49 18.08 6.16
C GLY A 366 -8.36 17.02 7.26
N ALA A 367 -7.33 16.18 7.16
CA ALA A 367 -7.01 15.18 8.19
C ALA A 367 -6.60 15.81 9.54
N ASP A 368 -6.16 17.07 9.51
CA ASP A 368 -5.85 17.91 10.67
C ASP A 368 -7.09 18.51 11.34
N GLY A 369 -8.29 18.35 10.75
CA GLY A 369 -9.55 18.88 11.23
C GLY A 369 -9.84 20.33 10.84
N MET A 370 -8.90 20.99 10.14
CA MET A 370 -9.05 22.37 9.67
C MET A 370 -10.06 22.46 8.53
N PRO A 371 -10.80 23.57 8.40
CA PRO A 371 -11.72 23.78 7.29
C PRO A 371 -10.93 23.86 5.97
N ALA A 372 -11.35 23.05 5.00
CA ALA A 372 -10.71 22.92 3.69
C ALA A 372 -11.64 23.37 2.55
N ASP A 373 -12.60 24.26 2.84
CA ASP A 373 -13.64 24.67 1.90
C ASP A 373 -13.04 25.30 0.64
N ALA A 374 -12.08 26.23 0.79
CA ALA A 374 -11.40 26.88 -0.35
C ALA A 374 -10.66 25.89 -1.27
N LEU A 375 -10.09 24.83 -0.72
CA LEU A 375 -9.45 23.77 -1.48
C LEU A 375 -10.50 22.94 -2.23
N ALA A 376 -11.60 22.58 -1.56
CA ALA A 376 -12.71 21.88 -2.19
C ALA A 376 -13.40 22.69 -3.31
N GLU A 377 -13.28 24.03 -3.30
CA GLU A 377 -13.82 24.87 -4.38
C GLU A 377 -12.93 24.93 -5.61
N SER A 378 -11.62 24.95 -5.41
CA SER A 378 -10.64 25.12 -6.48
C SER A 378 -10.28 23.80 -7.15
N ILE A 379 -10.36 22.69 -6.43
CA ILE A 379 -9.89 21.39 -6.92
C ILE A 379 -10.61 20.91 -8.19
N ARG A 380 -9.82 20.45 -9.16
CA ARG A 380 -10.33 19.76 -10.35
C ARG A 380 -9.81 18.33 -10.36
N PHE A 381 -10.66 17.42 -10.87
CA PHE A 381 -10.34 16.00 -10.92
C PHE A 381 -10.30 15.50 -12.35
N HIS A 382 -9.26 14.74 -12.66
CA HIS A 382 -9.15 13.98 -13.90
C HIS A 382 -9.30 12.51 -13.59
N LEU A 383 -10.41 11.93 -14.05
CA LEU A 383 -10.75 10.54 -13.81
C LEU A 383 -10.48 9.69 -15.05
N SER A 384 -9.85 8.54 -14.85
CA SER A 384 -9.77 7.45 -15.83
C SER A 384 -10.27 6.17 -15.19
N ILE A 385 -11.08 5.42 -15.92
CA ILE A 385 -11.70 4.17 -15.45
C ILE A 385 -11.50 3.13 -16.54
N SER A 386 -11.10 1.94 -16.12
CA SER A 386 -11.15 0.74 -16.96
C SER A 386 -11.80 -0.38 -16.19
N HIS A 387 -12.52 -1.25 -16.89
CA HIS A 387 -13.00 -2.50 -16.33
C HIS A 387 -12.80 -3.61 -17.35
N ASP A 388 -12.27 -4.73 -16.90
CA ASP A 388 -12.09 -5.92 -17.73
C ASP A 388 -12.39 -7.18 -16.91
N GLY A 389 -13.20 -8.07 -17.48
CA GLY A 389 -13.78 -9.23 -16.80
C GLY A 389 -14.37 -8.89 -15.42
N ASP A 390 -13.69 -9.39 -14.38
CA ASP A 390 -14.07 -9.34 -12.97
C ASP A 390 -13.47 -8.15 -12.19
N TYR A 391 -12.69 -7.29 -12.85
CA TYR A 391 -11.95 -6.22 -12.20
C TYR A 391 -12.34 -4.84 -12.73
N VAL A 392 -12.37 -3.88 -11.80
CA VAL A 392 -12.53 -2.45 -12.11
C VAL A 392 -11.35 -1.70 -11.54
N VAL A 393 -10.70 -0.86 -12.35
CA VAL A 393 -9.57 -0.02 -11.96
C VAL A 393 -9.93 1.44 -12.23
N ALA A 394 -9.66 2.30 -11.25
CA ALA A 394 -9.83 3.74 -11.40
C ALA A 394 -8.53 4.46 -11.03
N SER A 395 -8.20 5.50 -11.79
CA SER A 395 -7.10 6.41 -11.54
C SER A 395 -7.64 7.83 -11.54
N VAL A 396 -7.33 8.59 -10.49
CA VAL A 396 -7.76 9.97 -10.29
C VAL A 396 -6.55 10.84 -10.04
N LEU A 397 -6.39 11.89 -10.85
CA LEU A 397 -5.45 12.97 -10.61
C LEU A 397 -6.24 14.17 -10.09
N ALA A 398 -5.85 14.68 -8.93
CA ALA A 398 -6.38 15.90 -8.35
C ALA A 398 -5.42 17.06 -8.65
N GLU A 399 -5.95 18.15 -9.19
CA GLU A 399 -5.21 19.38 -9.44
C GLU A 399 -5.85 20.55 -8.69
N GLN A 400 -5.01 21.46 -8.22
CA GLN A 400 -5.39 22.75 -7.69
C GLN A 400 -4.96 23.83 -8.71
N PRO A 401 -5.90 24.55 -9.33
CA PRO A 401 -5.63 25.60 -10.31
C PRO A 401 -4.98 26.84 -9.72
#